data_AF-H5XBZ0-F1
#
_entry.id   AF-H5XBZ0-F1
#
_cell.length_a   1.000
_cell.length_b   1.000
_cell.length_c   1.000
_cell.angle_alpha   90.00
_cell.angle_beta   90.00
_cell.angle_gamma   90.00
#
_symmetry.space_group_name_H-M   'P 1'
#
loop_
_entity.id
_entity.type
_entity.pdbx_description
1 polymer ?
#
loop_
_entity_poly.entity_id
_entity_poly.type
_entity_poly.pdbx_seq_one_letter_code
_entity_poly.pdbx_strand_id
1 'polypeptide(L)'
;MQHSHASATTLEMLGAAGLFLWAVSMWAAVAVLVYAAHRVVRPWLYHGSACVIVVGMFGQIGHVQEHFAQVGYWAANPNERAWMTPWGTGLADGFGALVSGSPTLGMEILHLVGNFIFLAGLVGVVLITREAVHSKARKWGRMGAVMQGIHGLEHLALTVSVAAGSPAIGISTLFGLLEPGPGLWTYRIWWHLIANVVGTVIFVVACHHLWKERRGVAASFSPRVPQPRAPERTAESAAVTVAKD
;
A
#
# COMPACT_ATOMS: atom_id res chain seq x y z
N MET A 1 0.88 11.93 -37.89
CA MET A 1 0.81 10.46 -37.97
C MET A 1 -0.19 9.99 -36.92
N GLN A 2 -1.37 9.54 -37.34
CA GLN A 2 -2.28 8.80 -36.47
C GLN A 2 -1.64 7.43 -36.25
N HIS A 3 -1.15 7.15 -35.04
CA HIS A 3 -0.93 5.76 -34.66
C HIS A 3 -2.32 5.14 -34.58
N SER A 4 -2.60 4.22 -35.50
CA SER A 4 -3.63 3.20 -35.28
C SER A 4 -3.36 2.61 -33.90
N HIS A 5 -4.23 2.89 -32.93
CA HIS A 5 -4.14 2.28 -31.62
C HIS A 5 -4.21 0.77 -31.85
N ALA A 6 -3.06 0.09 -31.75
CA ALA A 6 -3.05 -1.36 -31.74
C ALA A 6 -3.97 -1.76 -30.60
N SER A 7 -5.03 -2.52 -30.91
CA SER A 7 -5.93 -3.03 -29.88
C SER A 7 -5.11 -3.84 -28.89
N ALA A 8 -5.31 -3.61 -27.59
CA ALA A 8 -4.62 -4.36 -26.55
C ALA A 8 -4.75 -5.86 -26.82
N THR A 9 -3.64 -6.56 -26.73
CA THR A 9 -3.58 -8.01 -26.88
C THR A 9 -4.33 -8.70 -25.74
N THR A 10 -4.77 -9.93 -25.98
CA THR A 10 -5.39 -10.75 -24.92
C THR A 10 -4.47 -10.88 -23.69
N LEU A 11 -3.16 -10.98 -23.90
CA LEU A 11 -2.18 -11.07 -22.80
C LEU A 11 -2.15 -9.80 -21.94
N GLU A 12 -2.20 -8.62 -22.57
CA GLU A 12 -2.23 -7.32 -21.89
C GLU A 12 -3.52 -7.14 -21.07
N MET A 13 -4.68 -7.51 -21.64
CA MET A 13 -5.95 -7.49 -20.92
C MET A 13 -5.96 -8.46 -19.74
N LEU A 14 -5.42 -9.68 -19.91
CA LEU A 14 -5.28 -10.66 -18.83
C LEU A 14 -4.32 -10.18 -17.74
N GLY A 15 -3.22 -9.53 -18.12
CA GLY A 15 -2.27 -8.93 -17.18
C GLY A 15 -2.92 -7.83 -16.34
N ALA A 16 -3.65 -6.92 -16.99
CA ALA A 16 -4.39 -5.85 -16.32
C ALA A 16 -5.46 -6.41 -15.37
N ALA A 17 -6.26 -7.38 -15.83
CA ALA A 17 -7.25 -8.06 -15.01
C ALA A 17 -6.60 -8.79 -13.82
N GLY A 18 -5.47 -9.48 -14.03
CA GLY A 18 -4.71 -10.14 -12.98
C GLY A 18 -4.19 -9.17 -11.92
N LEU A 19 -3.65 -8.02 -12.33
CA LEU A 19 -3.19 -6.98 -11.42
C LEU A 19 -4.35 -6.36 -10.62
N PHE A 20 -5.49 -6.15 -11.25
CA PHE A 20 -6.71 -5.70 -10.57
C PHE A 20 -7.19 -6.72 -9.54
N LEU A 21 -7.28 -8.00 -9.92
CA LEU A 21 -7.65 -9.09 -9.01
C LEU A 21 -6.68 -9.22 -7.84
N TRP A 22 -5.39 -8.98 -8.06
CA TRP A 22 -4.40 -8.90 -6.99
C TRP A 22 -4.75 -7.77 -6.01
N ALA A 23 -4.99 -6.54 -6.49
CA ALA A 23 -5.38 -5.43 -5.63
C ALA A 23 -6.68 -5.73 -4.84
N VAL A 24 -7.70 -6.28 -5.48
CA VAL A 24 -8.96 -6.69 -4.84
C VAL A 24 -8.70 -7.74 -3.75
N SER A 25 -7.88 -8.74 -4.05
CA SER A 25 -7.53 -9.81 -3.09
C SER A 25 -6.79 -9.28 -1.86
N MET A 26 -5.86 -8.34 -2.07
CA MET A 26 -5.13 -7.68 -1.00
C MET A 26 -6.08 -6.90 -0.08
N TRP A 27 -7.01 -6.13 -0.64
CA TRP A 27 -7.97 -5.36 0.14
C TRP A 27 -9.03 -6.23 0.82
N ALA A 28 -9.46 -7.33 0.19
CA ALA A 28 -10.30 -8.34 0.83
C ALA A 28 -9.59 -8.96 2.04
N ALA A 29 -8.30 -9.31 1.91
CA ALA A 29 -7.50 -9.81 3.03
C ALA A 29 -7.37 -8.77 4.16
N VAL A 30 -7.11 -7.50 3.83
CA VAL A 30 -7.09 -6.40 4.80
C VAL A 30 -8.43 -6.28 5.53
N ALA A 31 -9.56 -6.31 4.81
CA ALA A 31 -10.89 -6.22 5.42
C ALA A 31 -11.15 -7.39 6.39
N VAL A 32 -10.79 -8.62 6.01
CA VAL A 32 -10.88 -9.80 6.88
C VAL A 32 -10.00 -9.65 8.12
N LEU A 33 -8.77 -9.17 7.97
CA LEU A 33 -7.85 -8.94 9.09
C LEU A 33 -8.37 -7.85 10.05
N VAL A 34 -8.87 -6.73 9.52
CA VAL A 34 -9.50 -5.66 10.31
C VAL A 34 -10.69 -6.21 11.08
N TYR A 35 -11.61 -6.88 10.39
CA TYR A 35 -12.80 -7.48 11.01
C TYR A 35 -12.45 -8.46 12.13
N ALA A 36 -11.48 -9.35 11.88
CA ALA A 36 -11.05 -10.33 12.85
C ALA A 36 -10.26 -9.69 14.02
N ALA A 37 -9.52 -8.60 13.78
CA ALA A 37 -8.82 -7.86 14.82
C ALA A 37 -9.76 -7.16 15.83
N HIS A 38 -11.01 -6.86 15.46
CA HIS A 38 -12.01 -6.35 16.41
C HIS A 38 -12.44 -7.37 17.46
N ARG A 39 -12.12 -8.66 17.27
CA ARG A 39 -12.49 -9.75 18.17
C ARG A 39 -11.30 -10.20 19.03
N VAL A 40 -11.32 -11.45 19.47
CA VAL A 40 -10.21 -12.09 20.18
C VAL A 40 -8.99 -12.20 19.27
N VAL A 41 -7.81 -11.83 19.78
CA VAL A 41 -6.54 -11.94 19.05
C VAL A 41 -6.25 -13.42 18.76
N ARG A 42 -6.04 -13.76 17.48
CA ARG A 42 -5.75 -15.12 17.02
C ARG A 42 -4.35 -15.19 16.40
N PRO A 43 -3.61 -16.31 16.56
CA PRO A 43 -2.27 -16.47 15.99
C PRO A 43 -2.21 -16.29 14.46
N TRP A 44 -3.25 -16.69 13.74
CA TRP A 44 -3.27 -16.55 12.27
C TRP A 44 -3.29 -15.09 11.81
N LEU A 45 -3.73 -14.12 12.63
CA LEU A 45 -3.70 -12.69 12.29
C LEU A 45 -2.27 -12.20 12.07
N TYR A 46 -1.32 -12.73 12.84
CA TYR A 46 0.10 -12.41 12.68
C TYR A 46 0.59 -12.86 11.31
N HIS A 47 0.37 -14.12 10.96
CA HIS A 47 0.81 -14.69 9.68
C HIS A 47 0.06 -14.09 8.48
N GLY A 48 -1.24 -13.84 8.60
CA GLY A 48 -2.03 -13.19 7.57
C GLY A 48 -1.56 -11.76 7.31
N SER A 49 -1.30 -10.97 8.36
CA SER A 49 -0.76 -9.63 8.20
C SER A 49 0.66 -9.65 7.61
N ALA A 50 1.52 -10.58 8.05
CA ALA A 50 2.85 -10.75 7.48
C ALA A 50 2.80 -11.11 5.98
N CYS A 51 1.86 -11.97 5.58
CA CYS A 51 1.62 -12.31 4.17
C CYS A 51 1.24 -11.07 3.35
N VAL A 52 0.26 -10.28 3.82
CA VAL A 52 -0.15 -9.03 3.15
C VAL A 52 1.03 -8.05 3.02
N ILE A 53 1.88 -7.92 4.04
CA ILE A 53 3.08 -7.07 3.99
C ILE A 53 4.03 -7.54 2.88
N VAL A 54 4.35 -8.83 2.85
CA VAL A 54 5.29 -9.41 1.86
C VAL A 54 4.74 -9.29 0.45
N VAL A 55 3.47 -9.62 0.24
CA VAL A 55 2.83 -9.49 -1.07
C VAL A 55 2.79 -8.02 -1.51
N GLY A 56 2.42 -7.09 -0.63
CA GLY A 56 2.45 -5.66 -0.94
C GLY A 56 3.85 -5.14 -1.29
N MET A 57 4.89 -5.70 -0.67
CA MET A 57 6.29 -5.37 -0.97
C MET A 57 6.67 -5.71 -2.41
N PHE A 58 6.26 -6.88 -2.93
CA PHE A 58 6.50 -7.24 -4.33
C PHE A 58 5.84 -6.27 -5.30
N GLY A 59 4.60 -5.85 -5.02
CA GLY A 59 3.93 -4.82 -5.80
C GLY A 59 4.70 -3.50 -5.82
N GLN A 60 5.20 -3.05 -4.66
CA GLN A 60 5.97 -1.81 -4.57
C GLN A 60 7.33 -1.87 -5.26
N ILE A 61 8.00 -3.03 -5.26
CA ILE A 61 9.26 -3.22 -6.00
C ILE A 61 9.03 -3.00 -7.50
N GLY A 62 8.00 -3.62 -8.09
CA GLY A 62 7.66 -3.40 -9.50
C GLY A 62 7.29 -1.95 -9.78
N HIS A 63 6.47 -1.35 -8.91
CA HIS A 63 6.01 0.02 -9.08
C HIS A 63 7.14 1.06 -9.01
N VAL A 64 8.05 0.95 -8.03
CA VAL A 64 9.18 1.87 -7.91
C VAL A 64 10.20 1.66 -9.03
N GLN A 65 10.40 0.41 -9.48
CA GLN A 65 11.27 0.11 -10.61
C GLN A 65 10.76 0.79 -11.89
N GLU A 66 9.45 0.82 -12.12
CA GLU A 66 8.86 1.55 -13.23
C GLU A 66 9.20 3.05 -13.14
N HIS A 67 8.98 3.70 -12.00
CA HIS A 67 9.31 5.13 -11.82
C HIS A 67 10.80 5.43 -12.04
N PHE A 68 11.70 4.56 -11.58
CA PHE A 68 13.13 4.70 -11.89
C PHE A 68 13.42 4.58 -13.39
N ALA A 69 12.74 3.66 -14.09
CA ALA A 69 12.89 3.50 -15.53
C ALA A 69 12.37 4.74 -16.29
N GLN A 70 11.24 5.30 -15.88
CA GLN A 70 10.68 6.54 -16.45
C GLN A 70 11.65 7.72 -16.30
N VAL A 71 12.22 7.90 -15.11
CA VAL A 71 13.19 8.97 -14.85
C VAL A 71 14.48 8.77 -15.63
N GLY A 72 14.97 7.52 -15.70
CA GLY A 72 16.14 7.18 -16.51
C GLY A 72 15.94 7.49 -18.00
N TYR A 73 14.78 7.13 -18.55
CA TYR A 73 14.41 7.47 -19.93
C TYR A 73 14.30 8.99 -20.12
N TRP A 74 13.60 9.67 -19.22
CA TRP A 74 13.40 11.12 -19.29
C TRP A 74 14.72 11.89 -19.21
N ALA A 75 15.68 11.45 -18.38
CA ALA A 75 16.99 12.08 -18.30
C ALA A 75 17.75 12.05 -19.64
N ALA A 76 17.55 11.01 -20.44
CA ALA A 76 18.09 10.93 -21.80
C ALA A 76 17.22 11.66 -22.85
N ASN A 77 15.91 11.84 -22.57
CA ASN A 77 14.91 12.33 -23.52
C ASN A 77 13.94 13.36 -22.88
N PRO A 78 14.42 14.52 -22.38
CA PRO A 78 13.62 15.39 -21.49
C PRO A 78 12.44 16.09 -22.17
N ASN A 79 12.44 16.16 -23.50
CA ASN A 79 11.38 16.79 -24.31
C ASN A 79 10.43 15.77 -24.97
N GLU A 80 10.68 14.48 -24.78
CA GLU A 80 9.83 13.43 -25.31
C GLU A 80 8.65 13.14 -24.38
N ARG A 81 7.64 12.45 -24.93
CA ARG A 81 6.49 11.99 -24.16
C ARG A 81 6.94 11.10 -23.01
N ALA A 82 6.16 11.13 -21.92
CA ALA A 82 6.35 10.18 -20.83
C ALA A 82 6.38 8.75 -21.40
N TRP A 83 7.47 8.05 -21.13
CA TRP A 83 7.72 6.68 -21.55
C TRP A 83 7.41 5.73 -20.40
N MET A 84 7.06 4.50 -20.74
CA MET A 84 6.96 3.38 -19.82
C MET A 84 7.68 2.19 -20.41
N THR A 85 8.10 1.27 -19.55
CA THR A 85 8.59 -0.02 -20.00
C THR A 85 7.52 -0.78 -20.80
N PRO A 86 7.90 -1.76 -21.65
CA PRO A 86 6.94 -2.53 -22.45
C PRO A 86 5.83 -3.20 -21.63
N TRP A 87 6.14 -3.74 -20.44
CA TRP A 87 5.10 -4.31 -19.58
C TRP A 87 4.17 -3.24 -19.00
N GLY A 88 4.67 -2.03 -18.78
CA GLY A 88 3.95 -0.94 -18.14
C GLY A 88 2.95 -0.36 -19.12
N THR A 89 3.41 -0.11 -20.34
CA THR A 89 2.57 0.22 -21.49
C THR A 89 1.52 -0.86 -21.72
N GLY A 90 1.92 -2.14 -21.79
CA GLY A 90 0.97 -3.23 -22.01
C GLY A 90 -0.12 -3.34 -20.93
N LEU A 91 0.23 -3.18 -19.66
CA LEU A 91 -0.76 -3.18 -18.57
C LEU A 91 -1.70 -1.96 -18.65
N ALA A 92 -1.17 -0.77 -18.96
CA ALA A 92 -1.98 0.43 -19.12
C ALA A 92 -2.94 0.30 -20.30
N ASP A 93 -2.47 -0.21 -21.44
CA ASP A 93 -3.28 -0.47 -22.62
C ASP A 93 -4.36 -1.52 -22.32
N GLY A 94 -4.01 -2.59 -21.59
CA GLY A 94 -4.95 -3.58 -21.11
C GLY A 94 -6.06 -2.99 -20.23
N PHE A 95 -5.72 -2.11 -19.28
CA PHE A 95 -6.71 -1.38 -18.48
C PHE A 95 -7.57 -0.45 -19.31
N GLY A 96 -6.96 0.28 -20.25
CA GLY A 96 -7.69 1.14 -21.18
C GLY A 96 -8.74 0.34 -21.95
N ALA A 97 -8.34 -0.79 -22.53
CA ALA A 97 -9.22 -1.68 -23.30
C ALA A 97 -10.36 -2.29 -22.47
N LEU A 98 -10.13 -2.62 -21.20
CA LEU A 98 -11.15 -3.19 -20.32
C LEU A 98 -12.26 -2.20 -19.91
N VAL A 99 -11.99 -0.89 -19.96
CA VAL A 99 -12.91 0.12 -19.42
C VAL A 99 -13.52 1.02 -20.49
N SER A 100 -12.71 1.66 -21.34
CA SER A 100 -13.22 2.71 -22.24
C SER A 100 -12.46 2.87 -23.57
N GLY A 101 -11.36 2.13 -23.75
CA GLY A 101 -10.40 2.33 -24.84
C GLY A 101 -9.51 3.56 -24.69
N SER A 102 -9.59 4.31 -23.57
CA SER A 102 -8.77 5.51 -23.33
C SER A 102 -7.38 5.15 -22.78
N PRO A 103 -6.28 5.49 -23.49
CA PRO A 103 -4.92 5.25 -22.99
C PRO A 103 -4.64 6.01 -21.70
N THR A 104 -5.10 7.26 -21.59
CA THR A 104 -4.95 8.07 -20.38
C THR A 104 -5.67 7.44 -19.21
N LEU A 105 -6.90 6.94 -19.40
CA LEU A 105 -7.62 6.29 -18.30
C LEU A 105 -6.92 4.99 -17.86
N GLY A 106 -6.44 4.19 -18.82
CA GLY A 106 -5.68 2.98 -18.53
C GLY A 106 -4.43 3.24 -17.69
N MET A 107 -3.71 4.32 -18.02
CA MET A 107 -2.57 4.82 -17.25
C MET A 107 -2.93 5.23 -15.82
N GLU A 108 -4.01 6.00 -15.62
CA GLU A 108 -4.43 6.41 -14.27
C GLU A 108 -4.90 5.19 -13.44
N ILE A 109 -5.62 4.24 -14.04
CA ILE A 109 -6.03 3.00 -13.38
C ILE A 109 -4.81 2.16 -12.97
N LEU A 110 -3.82 2.02 -13.86
CA LEU A 110 -2.59 1.27 -13.56
C LEU A 110 -1.90 1.83 -12.31
N HIS A 111 -1.73 3.16 -12.25
CA HIS A 111 -1.15 3.80 -11.08
C HIS A 111 -2.04 3.64 -9.84
N LEU A 112 -3.35 3.83 -9.96
CA LEU A 112 -4.28 3.66 -8.85
C LEU A 112 -4.17 2.26 -8.23
N VAL A 113 -4.19 1.22 -9.07
CA VAL A 113 -4.08 -0.18 -8.67
C VAL A 113 -2.73 -0.45 -7.99
N GLY A 114 -1.62 -0.02 -8.59
CA GLY A 114 -0.28 -0.17 -7.99
C GLY A 114 -0.16 0.51 -6.61
N ASN A 115 -0.68 1.73 -6.49
CA ASN A 115 -0.69 2.47 -5.22
C ASN A 115 -1.56 1.81 -4.15
N PHE A 116 -2.67 1.19 -4.54
CA PHE A 116 -3.57 0.49 -3.62
C PHE A 116 -2.97 -0.85 -3.13
N ILE A 117 -2.19 -1.55 -3.96
CA ILE A 117 -1.42 -2.74 -3.53
C ILE A 117 -0.38 -2.33 -2.49
N PHE A 118 0.35 -1.24 -2.76
CA PHE A 118 1.34 -0.73 -1.81
C PHE A 118 0.71 -0.27 -0.48
N LEU A 119 -0.40 0.47 -0.56
CA LEU A 119 -1.17 0.90 0.62
C LEU A 119 -1.62 -0.29 1.46
N ALA A 120 -2.11 -1.37 0.84
CA ALA A 120 -2.51 -2.57 1.55
C ALA A 120 -1.33 -3.21 2.33
N GLY A 121 -0.13 -3.23 1.75
CA GLY A 121 1.09 -3.67 2.45
C GLY A 121 1.42 -2.83 3.69
N LEU A 122 1.32 -1.50 3.59
CA LEU A 122 1.49 -0.57 4.71
C LEU A 122 0.42 -0.75 5.79
N VAL A 123 -0.84 -0.93 5.40
CA VAL A 123 -1.94 -1.26 6.33
C VAL A 123 -1.66 -2.59 7.03
N GLY A 124 -1.09 -3.59 6.34
CA GLY A 124 -0.61 -4.82 6.95
C GLY A 124 0.37 -4.59 8.10
N VAL A 125 1.31 -3.63 7.96
CA VAL A 125 2.22 -3.23 9.07
C VAL A 125 1.44 -2.61 10.23
N VAL A 126 0.47 -1.76 9.95
CA VAL A 126 -0.37 -1.13 11.00
C VAL A 126 -1.17 -2.19 11.76
N LEU A 127 -1.70 -3.19 11.06
CA LEU A 127 -2.48 -4.28 11.64
C LEU A 127 -1.62 -5.21 12.48
N ILE A 128 -0.48 -5.67 11.96
CA ILE A 128 0.41 -6.59 12.69
C ILE A 128 0.98 -5.95 13.96
N THR A 129 1.14 -4.62 13.96
CA THR A 129 1.70 -3.88 15.11
C THR A 129 0.65 -3.23 16.00
N ARG A 130 -0.64 -3.52 15.80
CA ARG A 130 -1.76 -2.86 16.50
C ARG A 130 -1.62 -2.86 18.03
N GLU A 131 -1.27 -4.01 18.60
CA GLU A 131 -1.12 -4.21 20.05
C GLU A 131 0.24 -3.72 20.58
N ALA A 132 1.23 -3.55 19.71
CA ALA A 132 2.57 -3.09 20.06
C ALA A 132 2.61 -1.55 20.07
N VAL A 133 1.91 -0.91 21.01
CA VAL A 133 1.62 0.53 20.94
C VAL A 133 2.85 1.45 20.91
N HIS A 134 3.97 1.02 21.51
CA HIS A 134 5.25 1.75 21.53
C HIS A 134 6.23 1.30 20.44
N SER A 135 5.80 0.42 19.53
CA SER A 135 6.62 -0.07 18.42
C SER A 135 7.03 1.06 17.48
N LYS A 136 8.31 1.09 17.11
CA LYS A 136 8.77 2.01 16.05
C LYS A 136 8.16 1.61 14.71
N ALA A 137 8.02 0.31 14.45
CA ALA A 137 7.38 -0.20 13.24
C ALA A 137 5.95 0.33 13.08
N ARG A 138 5.19 0.40 14.18
CA ARG A 138 3.83 0.99 14.18
C ARG A 138 3.85 2.47 13.78
N LYS A 139 4.76 3.26 14.34
CA LYS A 139 4.89 4.69 14.02
C LYS A 139 5.16 4.89 12.53
N TRP A 140 6.16 4.21 11.99
CA TRP A 140 6.53 4.32 10.57
C TRP A 140 5.44 3.74 9.66
N GLY A 141 4.84 2.61 10.00
CA GLY A 141 3.72 2.02 9.26
C GLY A 141 2.52 2.95 9.16
N ARG A 142 2.12 3.63 10.26
CA ARG A 142 1.03 4.62 10.24
C ARG A 142 1.37 5.83 9.38
N MET A 143 2.60 6.35 9.49
CA MET A 143 3.04 7.47 8.68
C MET A 143 3.02 7.13 7.19
N GLY A 144 3.54 5.96 6.83
CA GLY A 144 3.49 5.47 5.46
C GLY A 144 2.07 5.25 4.95
N ALA A 145 1.19 4.63 5.75
CA ALA A 145 -0.21 4.43 5.37
C ALA A 145 -0.96 5.75 5.15
N VAL A 146 -0.67 6.80 5.94
CA VAL A 146 -1.27 8.13 5.73
C VAL A 146 -0.73 8.79 4.46
N MET A 147 0.59 8.83 4.29
CA MET A 147 1.22 9.44 3.10
C MET A 147 0.78 8.72 1.81
N GLN A 148 0.83 7.40 1.81
CA GLN A 148 0.37 6.57 0.69
C GLN A 148 -1.15 6.65 0.49
N GLY A 149 -1.92 6.85 1.56
CA GLY A 149 -3.36 7.11 1.49
C GLY A 149 -3.67 8.40 0.76
N ILE A 150 -2.96 9.49 1.07
CA ILE A 150 -3.10 10.78 0.37
C ILE A 150 -2.73 10.61 -1.11
N HIS A 151 -1.60 9.95 -1.39
CA HIS A 151 -1.16 9.67 -2.76
C HIS A 151 -2.17 8.80 -3.54
N GLY A 152 -2.73 7.78 -2.88
CA GLY A 152 -3.78 6.92 -3.47
C GLY A 152 -5.08 7.69 -3.75
N LEU A 153 -5.48 8.61 -2.87
CA LEU A 153 -6.62 9.50 -3.09
C LEU A 153 -6.39 10.46 -4.25
N GLU A 154 -5.16 10.93 -4.44
CA GLU A 154 -4.79 11.71 -5.61
C GLU A 154 -5.02 10.90 -6.90
N HIS A 155 -4.52 9.68 -6.98
CA HIS A 155 -4.77 8.82 -8.16
C HIS A 155 -6.24 8.47 -8.35
N LEU A 156 -7.00 8.33 -7.27
CA LEU A 156 -8.44 8.16 -7.37
C LEU A 156 -9.08 9.39 -8.01
N ALA A 157 -8.69 10.60 -7.59
CA ALA A 157 -9.16 11.85 -8.18
C ALA A 157 -8.79 11.98 -9.66
N LEU A 158 -7.53 11.69 -10.04
CA LEU A 158 -7.06 11.67 -11.42
C LEU A 158 -7.86 10.66 -12.27
N THR A 159 -8.08 9.45 -11.75
CA THR A 159 -8.82 8.39 -12.44
C THR A 159 -10.27 8.78 -12.65
N VAL A 160 -10.94 9.27 -11.61
CA VAL A 160 -12.35 9.67 -11.67
C VAL A 160 -12.53 10.88 -12.59
N SER A 161 -11.63 11.86 -12.56
CA SER A 161 -11.74 13.05 -13.42
C SER A 161 -11.57 12.67 -14.90
N VAL A 162 -10.58 11.83 -15.22
CA VAL A 162 -10.39 11.31 -16.59
C VAL A 162 -11.57 10.45 -17.04
N ALA A 163 -12.10 9.58 -16.16
CA ALA A 163 -13.27 8.77 -16.45
C ALA A 163 -14.53 9.62 -16.72
N ALA A 164 -14.64 10.78 -16.07
CA ALA A 164 -15.71 11.75 -16.30
C ALA A 164 -15.49 12.65 -17.55
N GLY A 165 -14.42 12.41 -18.32
CA GLY A 165 -14.10 13.18 -19.53
C GLY A 165 -13.40 14.53 -19.27
N SER A 166 -12.97 14.78 -18.03
CA SER A 166 -12.17 15.95 -17.67
C SER A 166 -10.67 15.65 -17.81
N PRO A 167 -9.81 16.68 -17.85
CA PRO A 167 -8.38 16.49 -17.62
C PRO A 167 -8.11 15.77 -16.29
N ALA A 168 -6.93 15.20 -16.13
CA ALA A 168 -6.51 14.59 -14.88
C ALA A 168 -6.31 15.70 -13.81
N ILE A 169 -7.09 15.66 -12.71
CA ILE A 169 -7.06 16.66 -11.64
C ILE A 169 -6.44 16.08 -10.36
N GLY A 170 -5.26 16.55 -9.99
CA GLY A 170 -4.55 16.13 -8.79
C GLY A 170 -3.27 16.93 -8.55
N ILE A 171 -2.56 16.66 -7.45
CA ILE A 171 -1.35 17.40 -7.08
C ILE A 171 -0.26 17.29 -8.17
N SER A 172 -0.14 16.12 -8.80
CA SER A 172 0.74 15.79 -9.93
C SER A 172 0.37 16.49 -11.23
N THR A 173 -0.78 17.16 -11.30
CA THR A 173 -1.17 18.00 -12.45
C THR A 173 -1.38 19.45 -12.04
N LEU A 174 -0.97 19.83 -10.82
CA LEU A 174 -1.31 21.09 -10.16
C LEU A 174 -2.81 21.40 -10.26
N PHE A 175 -3.64 20.39 -9.93
CA PHE A 175 -5.10 20.44 -10.02
C PHE A 175 -5.62 20.73 -11.44
N GLY A 176 -4.92 20.24 -12.46
CA GLY A 176 -5.27 20.44 -13.87
C GLY A 176 -4.78 21.77 -14.46
N LEU A 177 -3.96 22.54 -13.73
CA LEU A 177 -3.41 23.82 -14.21
C LEU A 177 -2.24 23.66 -15.20
N LEU A 178 -1.64 22.46 -15.28
CA LEU A 178 -0.56 22.19 -16.21
C LEU A 178 -1.08 21.73 -17.57
N GLU A 179 -0.76 22.50 -18.60
CA GLU A 179 -1.08 22.17 -19.99
C GLU A 179 -0.34 20.90 -20.47
N PRO A 180 -0.95 20.10 -21.37
CA PRO A 180 -0.30 18.94 -21.96
C PRO A 180 1.01 19.29 -22.67
N GLY A 181 2.10 18.65 -22.26
CA GLY A 181 3.42 18.82 -22.88
C GLY A 181 4.59 18.48 -21.95
N PRO A 182 5.82 18.82 -22.36
CA PRO A 182 7.05 18.48 -21.61
C PRO A 182 7.04 18.96 -20.16
N GLY A 183 6.46 20.13 -19.87
CA GLY A 183 6.34 20.66 -18.51
C GLY A 183 5.49 19.76 -17.60
N LEU A 184 4.30 19.36 -18.07
CA LEU A 184 3.44 18.42 -17.36
C LEU A 184 4.10 17.06 -17.17
N TRP A 185 4.71 16.49 -18.21
CA TRP A 185 5.35 15.17 -18.12
C TRP A 185 6.52 15.19 -17.14
N THR A 186 7.39 16.20 -17.23
CA THR A 186 8.52 16.38 -16.32
C THR A 186 8.03 16.45 -14.87
N TYR A 187 7.06 17.32 -14.59
CA TYR A 187 6.53 17.47 -13.25
C TYR A 187 5.91 16.16 -12.72
N ARG A 188 5.11 15.47 -13.55
CA ARG A 188 4.51 14.17 -13.17
C ARG A 188 5.58 13.13 -12.88
N ILE A 189 6.57 12.95 -13.75
CA ILE A 189 7.64 11.94 -13.58
C ILE A 189 8.37 12.16 -12.25
N TRP A 190 8.79 13.39 -11.96
CA TRP A 190 9.49 13.70 -10.71
C TRP A 190 8.59 13.60 -9.48
N TRP A 191 7.34 14.07 -9.55
CA TRP A 191 6.37 13.95 -8.46
C TRP A 191 6.17 12.50 -8.05
N HIS A 192 5.87 11.62 -9.01
CA HIS A 192 5.59 10.22 -8.73
C HIS A 192 6.84 9.49 -8.25
N LEU A 193 8.02 9.78 -8.80
CA LEU A 193 9.28 9.24 -8.31
C LEU A 193 9.49 9.60 -6.83
N ILE A 194 9.42 10.89 -6.49
CA ILE A 194 9.69 11.37 -5.12
C ILE A 194 8.70 10.72 -4.15
N ALA A 195 7.42 10.74 -4.47
CA ALA A 195 6.39 10.15 -3.62
C ALA A 195 6.63 8.65 -3.40
N ASN A 196 6.91 7.90 -4.46
CA ASN A 196 7.16 6.45 -4.35
C ASN A 196 8.47 6.13 -3.64
N VAL A 197 9.54 6.89 -3.84
CA VAL A 197 10.81 6.69 -3.13
C VAL A 197 10.64 6.99 -1.64
N VAL A 198 10.01 8.11 -1.27
CA VAL A 198 9.75 8.46 0.13
C VAL A 198 8.87 7.39 0.79
N GLY A 199 7.79 6.98 0.13
CA GLY A 199 6.94 5.88 0.60
C GLY A 199 7.72 4.58 0.80
N THR A 200 8.56 4.20 -0.17
CA THR A 200 9.40 2.99 -0.10
C THR A 200 10.38 3.04 1.07
N VAL A 201 11.06 4.17 1.28
CA VAL A 201 11.98 4.35 2.42
C VAL A 201 11.24 4.19 3.75
N ILE A 202 10.06 4.82 3.89
CA ILE A 202 9.22 4.67 5.09
C ILE A 202 8.85 3.21 5.31
N PHE A 203 8.45 2.50 4.25
CA PHE A 203 8.07 1.10 4.33
C PHE A 203 9.25 0.20 4.72
N VAL A 204 10.42 0.39 4.12
CA VAL A 204 11.65 -0.34 4.47
C VAL A 204 12.03 -0.11 5.93
N VAL A 205 11.98 1.13 6.42
CA VAL A 205 12.24 1.45 7.83
C VAL A 205 11.21 0.80 8.75
N ALA A 206 9.93 0.78 8.36
CA ALA A 206 8.88 0.10 9.10
C ALA A 206 9.13 -1.41 9.18
N CYS A 207 9.47 -2.06 8.06
CA CYS A 207 9.81 -3.47 8.00
C CYS A 207 11.09 -3.80 8.78
N HIS A 208 12.11 -2.94 8.74
CA HIS A 208 13.33 -3.10 9.52
C HIS A 208 13.04 -3.12 11.02
N HIS A 209 12.26 -2.15 11.50
CA HIS A 209 11.83 -2.12 12.90
C HIS A 209 10.94 -3.32 13.25
N LEU A 210 10.02 -3.71 12.36
CA LEU A 210 9.15 -4.86 12.57
C LEU A 210 9.97 -6.14 12.72
N TRP A 211 11.00 -6.33 11.90
CA TRP A 211 11.91 -7.46 12.00
C TRP A 211 12.66 -7.49 13.34
N LYS A 212 13.16 -6.34 13.82
CA LYS A 212 13.85 -6.25 15.11
C LYS A 212 12.91 -6.50 16.29
N GLU A 213 11.67 -6.04 16.19
CA GLU A 213 10.64 -6.12 17.24
C GLU A 213 9.78 -7.39 17.13
N ARG A 214 10.02 -8.25 16.13
CA ARG A 214 9.14 -9.38 15.73
C ARG A 214 8.76 -10.32 16.86
N ARG A 215 9.65 -10.57 17.82
CA ARG A 215 9.39 -11.47 18.95
C ARG A 215 8.34 -10.87 19.90
N GLY A 216 8.46 -9.58 20.22
CA GLY A 216 7.49 -8.87 21.06
C GLY A 216 6.15 -8.71 20.36
N VAL A 217 6.18 -8.40 19.06
CA VAL A 217 4.97 -8.35 18.23
C VAL A 217 4.30 -9.73 18.15
N ALA A 218 5.03 -10.82 17.91
CA ALA A 218 4.45 -12.17 17.88
C ALA A 218 3.86 -12.59 19.24
N ALA A 219 4.50 -12.20 20.34
CA ALA A 219 4.01 -12.50 21.68
C ALA A 219 2.62 -11.89 21.96
N SER A 220 2.27 -10.74 21.36
CA SER A 220 0.93 -10.16 21.51
C SER A 220 -0.18 -10.96 20.82
N PHE A 221 0.15 -11.91 19.95
CA PHE A 221 -0.81 -12.80 19.27
C PHE A 221 -0.89 -14.20 19.89
N SER A 222 -0.12 -14.45 20.95
CA SER A 222 -0.19 -15.73 21.67
C SER A 222 -1.42 -15.76 22.59
N PRO A 223 -2.15 -16.89 22.68
CA PRO A 223 -3.24 -17.03 23.64
C PRO A 223 -2.72 -16.74 25.05
N ARG A 224 -3.36 -15.83 25.78
CA ARG A 224 -3.05 -15.63 27.19
C ARG A 224 -3.50 -16.90 27.93
N VAL A 225 -2.54 -17.69 28.40
CA VAL A 225 -2.84 -18.72 29.39
C VAL A 225 -3.38 -17.98 30.62
N PRO A 226 -4.61 -18.29 31.10
CA PRO A 226 -5.09 -17.71 32.34
C PRO A 226 -4.05 -17.97 33.41
N GLN A 227 -3.47 -16.92 33.99
CA GLN A 227 -2.63 -17.15 35.16
C GLN A 227 -3.50 -17.83 36.22
N PRO A 228 -3.01 -18.92 36.85
CA PRO A 228 -3.68 -19.47 38.01
C PRO A 228 -3.95 -18.31 38.97
N ARG A 229 -5.21 -18.09 39.35
CA ARG A 229 -5.53 -17.11 40.40
C ARG A 229 -4.60 -17.45 41.56
N ALA A 230 -3.77 -16.49 41.97
CA ALA A 230 -2.97 -16.66 43.17
C ALA A 230 -3.91 -17.18 44.26
N PRO A 231 -3.54 -18.25 44.99
CA PRO A 231 -4.39 -18.81 46.03
C PRO A 231 -4.84 -17.63 46.89
N GLU A 232 -6.16 -17.43 46.91
CA GLU A 232 -6.80 -16.44 47.75
C GLU A 232 -6.20 -16.66 49.13
N ARG A 233 -5.41 -15.68 49.62
CA ARG A 233 -4.87 -15.76 50.96
C ARG A 233 -6.09 -15.83 51.86
N THR A 234 -6.45 -17.04 52.28
CA THR A 234 -7.51 -17.24 53.24
C THR A 234 -7.18 -16.35 54.42
N ALA A 235 -8.15 -15.55 54.84
CA ALA A 235 -8.05 -14.55 55.90
C ALA A 235 -7.87 -15.19 57.29
N GLU A 236 -7.13 -16.29 57.38
CA GLU A 236 -6.91 -17.08 58.59
C GLU A 236 -5.63 -16.67 59.34
N SER A 237 -4.79 -15.82 58.72
CA SER A 237 -3.57 -15.29 59.38
C SER A 237 -3.79 -13.98 60.16
N ALA A 238 -4.99 -13.40 60.14
CA ALA A 238 -5.28 -12.17 60.91
C ALA A 238 -5.73 -12.44 62.36
N ALA A 239 -6.03 -13.69 62.72
CA ALA A 239 -6.54 -14.05 64.04
C ALA A 239 -5.46 -14.43 65.08
N VAL A 240 -4.18 -14.57 64.69
CA VAL A 240 -3.13 -15.06 65.61
C VAL A 240 -2.37 -13.92 66.33
N THR A 241 -2.63 -12.65 66.01
CA THR A 241 -1.83 -11.53 66.54
C THR A 241 -2.55 -10.67 67.61
N VAL A 242 -3.67 -11.12 68.18
CA VAL A 242 -4.42 -10.36 69.23
C VAL A 242 -4.47 -11.08 70.59
N ALA A 243 -3.73 -12.17 70.76
CA ALA A 243 -3.67 -12.92 72.02
C ALA A 243 -2.25 -12.97 72.61
N LYS A 244 -1.57 -11.83 72.69
CA LYS A 244 -0.42 -11.60 73.57
C LYS A 244 -0.41 -10.12 73.90
N ASP A 245 -1.09 -9.75 74.98
CA ASP A 245 -0.75 -8.66 75.92
C ASP A 245 -1.71 -8.71 77.12
#